data_AF-A0A178GNP9-F1
#
_entry.id   AF-A0A178GNP9-F1
#
_cell.length_a   1.000
_cell.length_b   1.000
_cell.length_c   1.000
_cell.angle_alpha   90.00
_cell.angle_beta   90.00
_cell.angle_gamma   90.00
#
_symmetry.space_group_name_H-M   'P 1'
#
loop_
_entity.id
_entity.type
_entity.pdbx_description
1 polymer ?
#
loop_
_entity_poly.entity_id
_entity_poly.type
_entity_poly.pdbx_seq_one_letter_code
_entity_poly.pdbx_strand_id
1 'polypeptide(L)'
;MLNIGMTELLIFGIIALLVLGPDKLPEAVRFVGTWYGKIKRMVSNVQNDLDRELRLSELREQMQAEMQRIQELEARMQAQMADLQQPIAADQLKIKPQPAQPLLSYKPVQQPVSFVYLPQTQNVMSKPRYTDIKVAV
;
A
#
# COMPACT_ATOMS: atom_id res chain seq x y z
N MET A 1 -8.43 13.24 6.56
CA MET A 1 -7.78 14.51 6.94
C MET A 1 -6.97 14.26 8.21
N LEU A 2 -5.66 14.46 8.17
CA LEU A 2 -4.78 14.28 9.33
C LEU A 2 -4.89 15.52 10.22
N ASN A 3 -5.77 15.48 11.20
CA ASN A 3 -5.95 16.56 12.16
C ASN A 3 -4.87 16.43 13.25
N ILE A 4 -3.66 16.90 12.95
CA ILE A 4 -2.58 16.99 13.95
C ILE A 4 -2.78 18.28 14.74
N GLY A 5 -3.58 18.20 15.80
CA GLY A 5 -3.77 19.25 16.78
C GLY A 5 -2.94 19.02 18.05
N MET A 6 -2.93 20.02 18.94
CA MET A 6 -2.28 19.89 20.26
C MET A 6 -2.91 18.75 21.09
N THR A 7 -4.23 18.55 20.98
CA THR A 7 -4.98 17.51 21.69
C THR A 7 -4.58 16.11 21.21
N GLU A 8 -4.56 15.87 19.91
CA GLU A 8 -4.13 14.59 19.34
C GLU A 8 -2.67 14.27 19.69
N LEU A 9 -1.79 15.27 19.69
CA LEU A 9 -0.39 15.10 20.09
C LEU A 9 -0.28 14.69 21.57
N LEU A 10 -1.10 15.28 22.45
CA LEU A 10 -1.17 14.91 23.87
C LEU A 10 -1.65 13.46 24.05
N ILE A 11 -2.71 13.05 23.34
CA ILE A 11 -3.21 11.67 23.35
C ILE A 11 -2.13 10.70 22.87
N PHE A 12 -1.46 10.99 21.75
CA PHE A 12 -0.34 10.19 21.26
C PHE A 12 0.82 10.14 22.26
N GLY A 13 1.11 11.25 22.94
CA GLY A 13 2.09 11.31 24.01
C GLY A 13 1.75 10.36 25.16
N ILE A 14 0.50 10.36 25.63
CA ILE A 14 0.05 9.42 26.67
C ILE A 14 0.20 7.97 26.21
N ILE A 15 -0.23 7.64 24.99
CA ILE A 15 -0.10 6.28 24.43
C ILE A 15 1.38 5.88 24.33
N ALA A 16 2.24 6.77 23.84
CA ALA A 16 3.67 6.53 23.73
C ALA A 16 4.31 6.31 25.12
N LEU A 17 3.90 7.08 26.14
CA LEU A 17 4.34 6.89 27.52
C LEU A 17 3.88 5.55 28.09
N LEU A 18 2.67 5.09 27.77
CA LEU A 18 2.15 3.79 28.20
C LEU A 18 2.87 2.61 27.55
N VAL A 19 3.10 2.69 26.24
CA VAL A 19 3.68 1.58 25.45
C VAL A 19 5.18 1.47 25.68
N LEU A 20 5.88 2.59 25.60
CA LEU A 20 7.34 2.63 25.66
C LEU A 20 7.86 2.90 27.08
N GLY A 21 7.07 3.60 27.90
CA GLY A 21 7.48 4.06 29.23
C GLY A 21 7.99 5.50 29.23
N PRO A 22 7.80 6.26 30.33
CA PRO A 22 8.27 7.63 30.46
C PRO A 22 9.77 7.79 30.35
N ASP A 23 10.53 6.78 30.76
CA ASP A 23 12.00 6.81 30.73
C ASP A 23 12.58 6.60 29.32
N LYS A 24 11.82 5.93 28.45
CA LYS A 24 12.28 5.47 27.13
C LYS A 24 11.80 6.33 25.97
N LEU A 25 10.70 7.06 26.13
CA LEU A 25 10.25 8.09 25.17
C LEU A 25 11.33 9.16 24.87
N PRO A 26 11.97 9.81 25.86
CA PRO A 26 12.99 10.81 25.58
C PRO A 26 14.23 10.22 24.89
N GLU A 27 14.55 8.96 25.16
CA GLU A 27 15.63 8.22 24.49
C GLU A 27 15.31 8.00 23.00
N ALA A 28 14.08 7.59 22.68
CA ALA A 28 13.61 7.40 21.30
C ALA A 28 13.56 8.71 20.49
N VAL A 29 13.08 9.80 21.10
CA VAL A 29 13.08 11.13 20.45
C VAL A 29 14.51 11.59 20.15
N ARG A 30 15.44 11.37 21.08
CA ARG A 30 16.87 11.69 20.85
C ARG A 30 17.46 10.85 19.72
N PHE A 31 17.12 9.56 19.64
CA PHE A 31 17.57 8.68 18.57
C PHE A 31 17.05 9.15 17.20
N VAL A 32 15.74 9.31 17.07
CA VAL A 32 15.09 9.76 15.83
C VAL A 32 15.57 11.16 15.45
N GLY A 33 15.64 12.08 16.40
CA GLY A 33 16.11 13.45 16.16
C GLY A 33 17.55 13.50 15.65
N THR A 34 18.44 12.69 16.25
CA THR A 34 19.83 12.60 15.80
C THR A 34 19.94 11.98 14.41
N TRP A 35 19.20 10.91 14.13
CA TRP A 35 19.21 10.24 12.83
C TRP A 35 18.62 11.11 11.72
N TYR A 36 17.48 11.76 11.98
CA TYR A 36 16.86 12.73 11.10
C TYR A 36 17.79 13.91 10.81
N GLY A 37 18.48 14.43 11.84
CA GLY A 37 19.47 15.50 11.68
C GLY A 37 20.64 15.09 10.78
N LYS A 38 21.14 13.86 10.91
CA LYS A 38 22.19 13.31 10.04
C LYS A 38 21.72 13.22 8.58
N ILE A 39 20.52 12.68 8.34
CA ILE A 39 19.94 12.59 6.99
C ILE A 39 19.76 13.97 6.38
N LYS A 40 19.14 14.90 7.12
CA LYS A 40 18.92 16.28 6.67
C LYS A 40 20.23 16.95 6.29
N ARG A 41 21.29 16.76 7.07
CA ARG A 41 22.61 17.31 6.79
C ARG A 41 23.27 16.68 5.56
N MET A 42 23.14 15.38 5.39
CA MET A 42 23.64 14.69 4.19
C MET A 42 22.93 15.17 2.92
N VAL A 43 21.60 15.29 2.96
CA VAL A 43 20.80 15.83 1.86
C VAL A 43 21.13 17.30 1.58
N SER A 44 21.39 18.11 2.62
CA SER A 44 21.82 19.50 2.45
C SER A 44 23.20 19.60 1.81
N ASN A 45 24.16 18.76 2.21
CA ASN A 45 25.51 18.76 1.64
C ASN A 45 25.47 18.36 0.17
N VAL A 46 24.73 17.30 -0.16
CA VAL A 46 24.54 16.84 -1.55
C VAL A 46 23.90 17.95 -2.39
N GLN A 47 22.84 18.61 -1.90
CA GLN A 47 22.27 19.77 -2.62
C GLN A 47 23.30 20.88 -2.84
N ASN A 48 24.10 21.23 -1.82
CA ASN A 48 25.11 22.29 -1.91
C ASN A 48 26.26 21.95 -2.87
N ASP A 49 26.68 20.68 -2.92
CA ASP A 49 27.73 20.20 -3.81
C ASP A 49 27.21 20.10 -5.26
N LEU A 50 25.97 19.62 -5.46
CA LEU A 50 25.30 19.69 -6.76
C LEU A 50 25.09 21.14 -7.21
N ASP A 51 24.63 22.06 -6.35
CA ASP A 51 24.47 23.49 -6.68
C ASP A 51 25.79 24.13 -7.17
N ARG A 52 26.92 23.67 -6.62
CA ARG A 52 28.26 24.17 -6.97
C ARG A 52 28.82 23.61 -8.27
N GLU A 53 28.44 22.39 -8.67
CA GLU A 53 29.02 21.71 -9.85
C GLU A 53 28.02 21.51 -11.02
N LEU A 54 26.72 21.43 -10.74
CA LEU A 54 25.64 21.22 -11.71
C LEU A 54 24.49 22.18 -11.42
N ARG A 55 24.28 23.14 -12.31
CA ARG A 55 23.18 24.13 -12.27
C ARG A 55 21.84 23.46 -11.91
N LEU A 56 21.45 23.53 -10.64
CA LEU A 56 20.17 23.02 -10.12
C LEU A 56 18.96 23.69 -10.79
N SER A 57 19.16 24.79 -11.52
CA SER A 57 18.17 25.34 -12.44
C SER A 57 17.74 24.34 -13.51
N GLU A 58 18.65 23.55 -14.10
CA GLU A 58 18.32 22.63 -15.20
C GLU A 58 17.49 21.43 -14.72
N LEU A 59 17.84 20.82 -13.57
CA LEU A 59 17.02 19.74 -12.99
C LEU A 59 15.66 20.24 -12.51
N ARG A 60 15.62 21.44 -11.90
CA ARG A 60 14.38 22.05 -11.43
C ARG A 60 13.45 22.42 -12.58
N GLU A 61 14.02 22.89 -13.70
CA GLU A 61 13.31 23.21 -14.92
C GLU A 61 12.77 21.94 -15.61
N GLN A 62 13.56 20.86 -15.65
CA GLN A 62 13.09 19.55 -16.13
C GLN A 62 11.94 18.99 -15.29
N MET A 63 12.04 19.04 -13.96
CA MET A 63 10.97 18.62 -13.05
C MET A 63 9.71 19.45 -13.23
N GLN A 64 9.85 20.78 -13.38
CA GLN A 64 8.70 21.67 -13.64
C GLN A 64 8.05 21.38 -14.99
N ALA A 65 8.83 21.13 -16.04
CA ALA A 65 8.33 20.78 -17.36
C ALA A 65 7.59 19.43 -17.37
N GLU A 66 8.10 18.42 -16.67
CA GLU A 66 7.39 17.15 -16.47
C GLU A 66 6.07 17.34 -15.72
N MET A 67 6.08 18.13 -14.62
CA MET A 67 4.86 18.43 -13.86
C MET A 67 3.78 19.12 -14.72
N GLN A 68 4.18 20.00 -15.65
CA GLN A 68 3.27 20.66 -16.58
C GLN A 68 2.71 19.66 -17.61
N ARG A 69 3.56 18.78 -18.17
CA ARG A 69 3.11 17.73 -19.09
C ARG A 69 2.09 16.78 -18.45
N ILE A 70 2.31 16.39 -17.19
CA ILE A 70 1.38 15.53 -16.45
C ILE A 70 0.04 16.24 -16.27
N GLN A 71 0.04 17.53 -15.88
CA GLN A 71 -1.19 18.33 -15.76
C GLN A 71 -1.93 18.47 -17.09
N GLU A 72 -1.22 18.70 -18.19
CA GLU A 72 -1.83 18.74 -19.53
C GLU A 72 -2.44 17.40 -19.93
N LEU A 73 -1.76 16.29 -19.63
CA LEU A 73 -2.26 14.96 -19.91
C LEU A 73 -3.53 14.66 -19.09
N GLU A 74 -3.54 15.04 -17.81
CA GLU A 74 -4.71 14.91 -16.95
C GLU A 74 -5.89 15.72 -17.48
N ALA A 75 -5.67 16.99 -17.86
CA ALA A 75 -6.69 17.84 -18.45
C ALA A 75 -7.25 17.25 -19.76
N ARG A 76 -6.38 16.69 -20.62
CA ARG A 76 -6.80 16.00 -21.86
C ARG A 76 -7.59 14.73 -21.57
N MET A 77 -7.21 13.96 -20.55
CA MET A 77 -7.96 12.78 -20.13
C MET A 77 -9.34 13.16 -19.60
N GLN A 78 -9.43 14.21 -18.77
CA GLN A 78 -10.70 14.71 -18.26
C GLN A 78 -11.62 15.21 -19.39
N ALA A 79 -11.08 15.93 -20.38
CA ALA A 79 -11.84 16.38 -21.55
C ALA A 79 -12.38 15.22 -22.39
N GLN A 80 -11.57 14.18 -22.63
CA GLN A 80 -12.00 12.97 -23.33
C GLN A 80 -13.08 12.22 -22.55
N MET A 81 -12.97 12.13 -21.23
CA MET A 81 -14.00 11.50 -20.39
C MET A 81 -15.31 12.29 -20.40
N ALA A 82 -15.26 13.62 -20.50
CA ALA A 82 -16.45 14.46 -20.59
C ALA A 82 -17.16 14.34 -21.95
N ASP A 83 -16.40 14.18 -23.04
CA ASP A 83 -16.93 13.99 -24.39
C ASP A 83 -17.62 12.61 -24.54
N LEU A 84 -17.02 11.58 -23.95
CA LEU A 84 -17.59 10.22 -23.87
C LEU A 84 -18.84 10.14 -22.96
N GLN A 85 -19.06 11.13 -22.09
CA GLN A 85 -20.22 11.21 -21.21
C GLN A 85 -21.40 11.98 -21.82
N GLN A 86 -21.27 12.56 -23.02
CA GLN A 86 -22.44 13.14 -23.69
C GLN A 86 -23.41 12.02 -24.11
N PRO A 87 -24.66 12.07 -23.63
CA PRO A 87 -25.56 10.95 -23.72
C PRO A 87 -26.06 10.74 -25.14
N ILE A 88 -26.09 9.47 -25.55
CA ILE A 88 -27.00 8.93 -26.55
C ILE A 88 -28.43 9.14 -26.01
N ALA A 89 -28.94 10.37 -26.09
CA ALA A 89 -30.24 10.77 -25.57
C ALA A 89 -30.95 11.68 -26.56
N ALA A 90 -31.12 11.22 -27.80
CA ALA A 90 -32.07 11.80 -28.74
C ALA A 90 -32.39 10.85 -29.89
N ASP A 91 -32.87 9.64 -29.60
CA ASP A 91 -33.88 8.96 -30.41
C ASP A 91 -34.19 7.60 -29.80
N GLN A 92 -35.38 7.46 -29.23
CA GLN A 92 -36.38 6.47 -29.63
C GLN A 92 -37.60 6.63 -28.72
N LEU A 93 -38.73 6.86 -29.39
CA LEU A 93 -40.04 7.20 -28.82
C LEU A 93 -40.63 6.06 -27.98
N LYS A 94 -41.05 6.40 -26.77
CA LYS A 94 -42.41 6.14 -26.22
C LYS A 94 -42.86 4.67 -26.08
N ILE A 95 -42.65 4.10 -24.89
CA ILE A 95 -43.60 3.17 -24.25
C ILE A 95 -43.67 3.49 -22.74
N LYS A 96 -44.88 3.77 -22.22
CA LYS A 96 -45.23 3.94 -20.80
C LYS A 96 -46.53 3.16 -20.56
N PRO A 97 -46.85 2.56 -19.40
CA PRO A 97 -46.04 1.96 -18.31
C PRO A 97 -46.52 0.53 -17.90
N GLN A 98 -45.65 -0.37 -17.44
CA GLN A 98 -46.07 -1.55 -16.67
C GLN A 98 -45.05 -1.83 -15.56
N PRO A 99 -45.45 -1.84 -14.27
CA PRO A 99 -44.52 -2.13 -13.18
C PRO A 99 -44.30 -3.65 -13.11
N ALA A 100 -43.23 -4.14 -13.74
CA ALA A 100 -42.75 -5.50 -13.55
C ALA A 100 -41.49 -5.45 -12.67
N GLN A 101 -41.69 -5.73 -11.38
CA GLN A 101 -40.61 -5.89 -10.41
C GLN A 101 -39.75 -7.09 -10.82
N PRO A 102 -38.41 -6.98 -10.90
CA PRO A 102 -37.58 -8.15 -11.07
C PRO A 102 -37.62 -8.99 -9.78
N LEU A 103 -38.26 -10.16 -9.85
CA LEU A 103 -38.22 -11.21 -8.83
C LEU A 103 -36.79 -11.78 -8.76
N LEU A 104 -35.89 -11.12 -8.05
CA LEU A 104 -34.61 -11.70 -7.65
C LEU A 104 -34.89 -12.73 -6.54
N SER A 105 -35.28 -13.93 -6.94
CA SER A 105 -35.42 -15.10 -6.05
C SER A 105 -34.06 -15.76 -5.88
N TYR A 106 -33.40 -15.48 -4.75
CA TYR A 106 -32.19 -16.20 -4.36
C TYR A 106 -32.57 -17.61 -3.88
N LYS A 107 -32.21 -18.64 -4.66
CA LYS A 107 -32.22 -20.04 -4.23
C LYS A 107 -30.84 -20.43 -3.71
N PRO A 108 -30.65 -20.70 -2.41
CA PRO A 108 -29.39 -21.22 -1.91
C PRO A 108 -29.17 -22.64 -2.44
N VAL A 109 -27.98 -22.89 -3.00
CA VAL A 109 -27.55 -24.23 -3.44
C VAL A 109 -27.20 -25.06 -2.19
N GLN A 110 -28.03 -26.04 -1.86
CA GLN A 110 -27.86 -26.96 -0.72
C GLN A 110 -27.22 -28.29 -1.14
N GLN A 111 -26.16 -28.25 -1.95
CA GLN A 111 -25.46 -29.47 -2.33
C GLN A 111 -24.37 -29.78 -1.30
N PRO A 112 -24.33 -30.99 -0.71
CA PRO A 112 -23.21 -31.38 0.15
C PRO A 112 -21.95 -31.49 -0.71
N VAL A 113 -20.97 -30.63 -0.44
CA VAL A 113 -19.63 -30.74 -1.02
C VAL A 113 -19.03 -32.09 -0.60
N SER A 114 -18.64 -32.89 -1.59
CA SER A 114 -17.92 -34.14 -1.34
C SER A 114 -16.51 -33.79 -0.86
N PHE A 115 -16.15 -34.25 0.32
CA PHE A 115 -14.78 -34.13 0.81
C PHE A 115 -13.87 -35.02 -0.05
N VAL A 116 -13.00 -34.39 -0.82
CA VAL A 116 -11.89 -35.10 -1.48
C VAL A 116 -10.89 -35.49 -0.40
N TYR A 117 -10.63 -36.79 -0.23
CA TYR A 117 -9.66 -37.30 0.72
C TYR A 117 -8.25 -36.98 0.24
N LEU A 118 -7.55 -36.09 0.95
CA LEU A 118 -6.10 -35.94 0.79
C LEU A 118 -5.41 -37.08 1.55
N PRO A 119 -4.64 -37.96 0.88
CA PRO A 119 -3.89 -38.99 1.58
C PRO A 119 -2.82 -38.35 2.46
N GLN A 120 -2.76 -38.74 3.74
CA GLN A 120 -1.69 -38.31 4.64
C GLN A 120 -0.36 -38.94 4.19
N THR A 121 0.64 -38.10 3.94
CA THR A 121 2.00 -38.56 3.67
C THR A 121 2.58 -39.18 4.94
N GLN A 122 2.72 -40.51 4.94
CA GLN A 122 3.35 -41.23 6.03
C GLN A 122 4.84 -40.86 6.06
N ASN A 123 5.23 -40.08 7.07
CA ASN A 123 6.63 -39.78 7.37
C ASN A 123 7.35 -41.10 7.72
N VAL A 124 8.03 -41.70 6.75
CA VAL A 124 8.86 -42.89 6.97
C VAL A 124 10.18 -42.43 7.58
N MET A 125 10.16 -42.20 8.90
CA MET A 125 11.39 -42.05 9.68
C MET A 125 12.09 -43.41 9.75
N SER A 126 12.95 -43.67 8.77
CA SER A 126 13.83 -44.83 8.77
C SER A 126 14.92 -44.62 9.82
N LYS A 127 14.89 -45.44 10.88
CA LYS A 127 15.98 -45.52 11.87
C LYS A 127 17.23 -46.08 11.19
N PRO A 128 18.43 -45.50 11.38
CA PRO A 128 19.65 -46.11 10.89
C PRO A 128 19.91 -47.42 11.66
N ARG A 129 20.01 -48.52 10.92
CA ARG A 129 20.35 -49.85 11.46
C ARG A 129 21.88 -49.92 11.55
N TYR A 130 22.43 -49.82 12.76
CA TYR A 130 23.86 -50.04 12.99
C TYR A 130 24.14 -51.53 12.84
N THR A 131 24.84 -51.91 11.77
CA THR A 131 25.38 -53.26 11.60
C THR A 131 26.63 -53.41 12.45
N ASP A 132 26.55 -54.26 13.47
CA ASP A 132 27.69 -54.80 14.21
C ASP A 132 28.66 -55.50 13.25
N ILE A 133 29.77 -54.83 12.92
CA ILE A 133 30.92 -55.49 12.29
C ILE A 133 31.73 -56.10 13.43
N LYS A 134 31.53 -57.40 13.66
CA LYS A 134 32.49 -58.20 14.42
C LYS A 134 33.72 -58.40 13.55
N VAL A 135 34.78 -57.64 13.83
CA VAL A 135 36.11 -57.88 13.28
C VAL A 135 36.67 -59.11 14.00
N ALA A 136 36.82 -60.22 13.27
CA ALA A 136 37.58 -61.38 13.70
C ALA A 136 39.05 -61.13 13.37
N VAL A 137 39.88 -60.96 14.40
CA VAL A 137 41.34 -61.22 14.43
C VAL A 137 41.69 -61.72 15.82
#